data_AF-A0A968RP86-F1
#
_entry.id   AF-A0A968RP86-F1
#
_cell.length_a   1.000
_cell.length_b   1.000
_cell.length_c   1.000
_cell.angle_alpha   90.00
_cell.angle_beta   90.00
_cell.angle_gamma   90.00
#
_symmetry.space_group_name_H-M   'P 1'
#
loop_
_entity.id
_entity.type
_entity.pdbx_description
1 polymer ?
#
loop_
_entity_poly.entity_id
_entity_poly.type
_entity_poly.pdbx_seq_one_letter_code
_entity_poly.pdbx_strand_id
1 'polypeptide(L)'
;MMTADDLAAAGIRAVFKNKVLNLPSIGYLPTDKPEGLTLLPGGALAVISDNDFGLGGEGFTDASDLGIITFSGNYAFDASDRDTDIEIWNRPTLGMFMPDAIKSYTTADGKTYIVSANEGDARDYDGFSEESRVRGLTLDPTEFPNASILQDNNNLGRLLTTTASGDIDADGDVDRIFSFGARSFSIWDENGNLVFDSGNDFEKYIAQLDPAHFNSNHTSNNSRKARSDDKGPEPEAIEIATIDGRTMAFIGLERMGGFMLYDITNPLSPTFEGYVNNRNFDADAETPEAGDLGVEDIIFIKGSDSPTGRMMLVTGNEVSGTVAFFEVFNPSERFTLQILHNNDGESQLLSAEGNSNIGGVHRFKSVVDSLRYTSWLKRYAGSLMLSSGDNFLAGPEFNANLALPADAPLYDAIAINAIGYDALAIGNHDFDFGPEILQRLIEDTGNTTVPAFLSANLAFEGEPGLQALVDAGKIAPAKSYIAAMKELE
;
A
#
# COMPACT_ATOMS: atom_id res chain seq x y z
N MET A 1 -58.64 -10.37 -7.08
CA MET A 1 -58.31 -11.43 -6.10
C MET A 1 -58.62 -12.76 -6.74
N MET A 2 -57.66 -13.69 -6.75
CA MET A 2 -57.90 -15.08 -7.17
C MET A 2 -58.81 -15.76 -6.15
N THR A 3 -59.74 -16.59 -6.60
CA THR A 3 -60.57 -17.43 -5.72
C THR A 3 -59.76 -18.60 -5.16
N ALA A 4 -60.30 -19.30 -4.16
CA ALA A 4 -59.65 -20.50 -3.62
C ALA A 4 -59.44 -21.59 -4.69
N ASP A 5 -60.37 -21.70 -5.64
CA ASP A 5 -60.28 -22.63 -6.76
C ASP A 5 -59.22 -22.20 -7.78
N ASP A 6 -59.07 -20.90 -8.02
CA ASP A 6 -58.01 -20.35 -8.89
C ASP A 6 -56.61 -20.61 -8.29
N LEU A 7 -56.47 -20.49 -6.97
CA LEU A 7 -55.22 -20.80 -6.26
C LEU A 7 -54.90 -22.29 -6.32
N ALA A 8 -55.90 -23.16 -6.12
CA ALA A 8 -55.71 -24.61 -6.23
C ALA A 8 -55.34 -25.04 -7.66
N ALA A 9 -55.96 -24.44 -8.68
CA ALA A 9 -55.65 -24.67 -10.08
C ALA A 9 -54.23 -24.21 -10.47
N ALA A 10 -53.72 -23.18 -9.80
CA ALA A 10 -52.32 -22.73 -9.93
C ALA A 10 -51.31 -23.57 -9.11
N GLY A 11 -51.76 -24.66 -8.47
CA GLY A 11 -50.91 -25.52 -7.63
C GLY A 11 -50.60 -24.94 -6.24
N ILE A 12 -51.23 -23.82 -5.87
CA ILE A 12 -51.01 -23.14 -4.58
C ILE A 12 -51.94 -23.77 -3.54
N ARG A 13 -51.35 -24.48 -2.57
CA ARG A 13 -52.09 -25.05 -1.44
C ARG A 13 -52.17 -24.04 -0.30
N ALA A 14 -53.38 -23.66 0.09
CA ALA A 14 -53.58 -22.85 1.29
C ALA A 14 -53.12 -23.64 2.54
N VAL A 15 -52.17 -23.09 3.29
CA VAL A 15 -51.75 -23.62 4.59
C VAL A 15 -52.54 -22.92 5.69
N PHE A 16 -53.17 -23.69 6.57
CA PHE A 16 -53.87 -23.17 7.75
C PHE A 16 -52.88 -23.11 8.91
N LYS A 17 -52.78 -21.94 9.56
CA LYS A 17 -51.94 -21.76 10.75
C LYS A 17 -52.77 -22.06 12.01
N ASN A 18 -52.44 -23.14 12.71
CA ASN A 18 -53.03 -23.45 14.02
C ASN A 18 -52.13 -22.86 15.12
N LYS A 19 -52.69 -22.05 16.02
CA LYS A 19 -51.95 -21.52 17.18
C LYS A 19 -51.79 -22.63 18.22
N VAL A 20 -50.56 -23.11 18.40
CA VAL A 20 -50.25 -24.23 19.32
C VAL A 20 -49.93 -23.74 20.74
N LEU A 21 -49.23 -22.62 20.88
CA LEU A 21 -48.82 -22.05 22.17
C LEU A 21 -48.74 -20.52 22.10
N ASN A 22 -48.99 -19.86 23.23
CA ASN A 22 -48.82 -18.42 23.40
C ASN A 22 -47.77 -18.16 24.48
N LEU A 23 -46.53 -17.83 24.10
CA LEU A 23 -45.43 -17.68 25.05
C LEU A 23 -45.75 -16.70 26.20
N PRO A 24 -46.40 -15.54 25.96
CA PRO A 24 -46.77 -14.66 27.08
C PRO A 24 -47.73 -15.28 28.11
N SER A 25 -48.56 -16.25 27.71
CA SER A 25 -49.47 -16.92 28.65
C SER A 25 -48.78 -17.90 29.59
N ILE A 26 -47.52 -18.26 29.31
CA ILE A 26 -46.70 -19.15 30.14
C ILE A 26 -45.54 -18.40 30.82
N GLY A 27 -45.59 -17.07 30.84
CA GLY A 27 -44.67 -16.23 31.60
C GLY A 27 -43.59 -15.51 30.79
N TYR A 28 -43.54 -15.65 29.46
CA TYR A 28 -42.62 -14.85 28.64
C TYR A 28 -43.06 -13.38 28.60
N LEU A 29 -42.10 -12.48 28.80
CA LEU A 29 -42.26 -11.05 28.62
C LEU A 29 -41.96 -10.65 27.16
N PRO A 30 -42.44 -9.49 26.69
CA PRO A 30 -42.07 -8.95 25.38
C PRO A 30 -40.56 -8.79 25.16
N THR A 31 -39.79 -8.69 26.24
CA THR A 31 -38.32 -8.57 26.24
C THR A 31 -37.59 -9.90 26.07
N ASP A 32 -38.24 -11.05 26.28
CA ASP A 32 -37.56 -12.37 26.30
C ASP A 32 -37.27 -12.93 24.90
N LYS A 33 -37.41 -12.11 23.84
CA LYS A 33 -37.07 -12.32 22.42
C LYS A 33 -36.86 -13.80 21.99
N PRO A 34 -37.93 -14.60 21.87
CA PRO A 34 -37.81 -15.99 21.41
C PRO A 34 -37.45 -16.04 19.92
N GLU A 35 -36.28 -16.56 19.57
CA GLU A 35 -35.75 -16.62 18.20
C GLU A 35 -35.55 -18.04 17.66
N GLY A 36 -35.41 -19.04 18.54
CA GLY A 36 -35.26 -20.44 18.15
C GLY A 36 -36.40 -21.32 18.67
N LEU A 37 -36.71 -22.37 17.91
CA LEU A 37 -37.69 -23.38 18.31
C LEU A 37 -37.24 -24.78 17.89
N THR A 38 -37.25 -25.73 18.83
CA THR A 38 -36.99 -27.14 18.52
C THR A 38 -37.87 -28.08 19.36
N LEU A 39 -38.09 -29.29 18.86
CA LEU A 39 -38.82 -30.34 19.56
C LEU A 39 -37.82 -31.32 20.17
N LEU A 40 -37.88 -31.50 21.50
CA LEU A 40 -37.03 -32.45 22.20
C LEU A 40 -37.54 -33.90 22.02
N PRO A 41 -36.69 -34.92 22.21
CA PRO A 41 -37.07 -36.33 22.04
C PRO A 41 -38.27 -36.80 22.87
N GLY A 42 -38.59 -36.12 23.97
CA GLY A 42 -39.76 -36.38 24.81
C GLY A 42 -41.06 -35.69 24.37
N GLY A 43 -41.07 -34.98 23.23
CA GLY A 43 -42.20 -34.21 22.73
C GLY A 43 -42.38 -32.83 23.39
N ALA A 44 -41.47 -32.44 24.29
CA ALA A 44 -41.43 -31.10 24.83
C ALA A 44 -40.91 -30.11 23.78
N LEU A 45 -41.47 -28.90 23.79
CA LEU A 45 -41.04 -27.81 22.93
C LEU A 45 -39.98 -27.00 23.67
N ALA A 46 -38.77 -26.92 23.12
CA ALA A 46 -37.73 -26.01 23.60
C ALA A 46 -37.80 -24.72 22.79
N VAL A 47 -37.97 -23.61 23.48
CA VAL A 47 -37.94 -22.26 22.92
C VAL A 47 -36.61 -21.67 23.34
N ILE A 48 -35.85 -21.18 22.37
CA ILE A 48 -34.56 -20.53 22.60
C ILE A 48 -34.83 -19.04 22.48
N SER A 49 -34.58 -18.32 23.57
CA SER A 49 -34.53 -16.87 23.56
C SER A 49 -33.19 -16.41 22.99
N ASP A 50 -33.23 -15.34 22.21
CA ASP A 50 -32.04 -14.53 21.96
C ASP A 50 -31.46 -14.09 23.31
N ASN A 51 -30.14 -14.14 23.41
CA ASN A 51 -29.43 -13.62 24.56
C ASN A 51 -28.88 -12.26 24.13
N ASP A 52 -29.68 -11.22 24.37
CA ASP A 52 -29.22 -9.84 24.36
C ASP A 52 -27.91 -9.77 25.15
N PHE A 53 -26.79 -9.54 24.45
CA PHE A 53 -25.52 -9.23 25.07
C PHE A 53 -25.68 -7.94 25.87
N GLY A 54 -25.79 -8.09 27.19
CA GLY A 54 -25.52 -7.06 28.19
C GLY A 54 -26.42 -5.82 28.20
N LEU A 55 -27.72 -5.94 28.45
CA LEU A 55 -28.51 -4.82 29.00
C LEU A 55 -29.49 -5.31 30.08
N GLY A 56 -28.97 -5.61 31.26
CA GLY A 56 -29.82 -5.82 32.43
C GLY A 56 -29.13 -6.44 33.64
N GLY A 57 -28.64 -5.60 34.56
CA GLY A 57 -28.46 -5.99 35.96
C GLY A 57 -27.01 -6.00 36.45
N GLU A 58 -26.76 -5.09 37.40
CA GLU A 58 -25.68 -5.07 38.40
C GLU A 58 -24.37 -5.80 38.08
N GLY A 59 -23.40 -5.00 37.63
CA GLY A 59 -21.99 -5.21 37.93
C GLY A 59 -21.33 -6.38 37.23
N PHE A 60 -21.08 -6.28 35.93
CA PHE A 60 -19.79 -6.58 35.29
C PHE A 60 -19.76 -5.97 33.88
N THR A 61 -18.59 -5.50 33.51
CA THR A 61 -18.19 -4.95 32.20
C THR A 61 -18.35 -5.98 31.10
N ASP A 62 -19.24 -5.75 30.14
CA ASP A 62 -19.00 -6.28 28.80
C ASP A 62 -18.34 -5.18 27.99
N ALA A 63 -17.05 -5.37 27.71
CA ALA A 63 -16.26 -4.50 26.87
C ALA A 63 -16.42 -4.86 25.38
N SER A 64 -17.54 -5.50 25.00
CA SER A 64 -17.89 -5.75 23.61
C SER A 64 -18.62 -4.54 23.02
N ASP A 65 -17.89 -3.44 22.81
CA ASP A 65 -18.34 -2.40 21.90
C ASP A 65 -18.17 -2.93 20.47
N LEU A 66 -19.10 -3.80 20.02
CA LEU A 66 -19.07 -4.40 18.68
C LEU A 66 -19.01 -3.28 17.62
N GLY A 67 -17.99 -3.33 16.77
CA GLY A 67 -17.79 -2.32 15.73
C GLY A 67 -17.01 -1.09 16.19
N ILE A 68 -16.55 -0.98 17.44
CA ILE A 68 -15.73 0.14 17.91
C ILE A 68 -14.27 -0.28 18.04
N ILE A 69 -13.36 0.58 17.58
CA ILE A 69 -11.92 0.45 17.79
C ILE A 69 -11.40 1.56 18.69
N THR A 70 -10.26 1.33 19.33
CA THR A 70 -9.48 2.40 19.97
C THR A 70 -8.32 2.74 19.06
N PHE A 71 -8.08 4.03 18.78
CA PHE A 71 -6.92 4.49 18.01
C PHE A 71 -5.62 4.46 18.84
N SER A 72 -5.30 3.26 19.32
CA SER A 72 -4.13 2.91 20.14
C SER A 72 -3.37 1.73 19.52
N GLY A 73 -2.10 1.51 19.89
CA GLY A 73 -1.29 0.44 19.32
C GLY A 73 -1.09 0.63 17.81
N ASN A 74 -1.46 -0.38 17.01
CA ASN A 74 -1.36 -0.37 15.55
C ASN A 74 -2.47 0.46 14.84
N TYR A 75 -3.30 1.18 15.58
CA TYR A 75 -4.33 2.09 15.05
C TYR A 75 -3.92 3.56 15.22
N ALA A 76 -2.64 3.90 15.04
CA ALA A 76 -2.23 5.30 15.05
C ALA A 76 -2.68 6.00 13.75
N PHE A 77 -3.04 7.27 13.78
CA PHE A 77 -3.46 8.00 12.57
C PHE A 77 -3.07 9.48 12.63
N ASP A 78 -3.02 10.10 11.45
CA ASP A 78 -2.82 11.55 11.30
C ASP A 78 -4.18 12.27 11.44
N ALA A 79 -4.32 13.09 12.49
CA ALA A 79 -5.62 13.59 12.95
C ALA A 79 -5.91 15.06 12.60
N SER A 80 -4.94 15.76 12.00
CA SER A 80 -5.03 17.19 11.73
C SER A 80 -4.55 17.53 10.33
N ASP A 81 -5.25 18.48 9.70
CA ASP A 81 -4.90 19.07 8.42
C ASP A 81 -4.16 20.42 8.56
N ARG A 82 -3.72 20.79 9.77
CA ARG A 82 -3.13 22.12 10.07
C ARG A 82 -1.66 22.11 10.41
N ASP A 83 -1.16 21.04 10.99
CA ASP A 83 0.26 20.85 11.14
C ASP A 83 0.90 20.45 9.78
N THR A 84 2.18 20.75 9.62
CA THR A 84 2.88 20.56 8.34
C THR A 84 3.32 19.11 8.12
N ASP A 85 3.59 18.39 9.20
CA ASP A 85 4.18 17.06 9.16
C ASP A 85 3.10 15.99 9.02
N ILE A 86 3.49 14.74 8.78
CA ILE A 86 2.55 13.60 8.83
C ILE A 86 2.73 12.97 10.22
N GLU A 87 1.73 13.11 11.09
CA GLU A 87 1.79 12.74 12.50
C GLU A 87 0.89 11.55 12.81
N ILE A 88 1.29 10.36 12.34
CA ILE A 88 0.60 9.09 12.58
C ILE A 88 0.89 8.62 14.01
N TRP A 89 0.07 9.05 14.97
CA TRP A 89 0.21 8.74 16.40
C TRP A 89 -1.07 8.15 17.00
N ASN A 90 -0.93 7.47 18.14
CA ASN A 90 -2.11 7.07 18.91
C ASN A 90 -2.78 8.32 19.48
N ARG A 91 -4.11 8.36 19.41
CA ARG A 91 -4.93 9.46 19.90
C ARG A 91 -5.93 8.92 20.92
N PRO A 92 -6.33 9.71 21.94
CA PRO A 92 -7.35 9.31 22.91
C PRO A 92 -8.75 9.39 22.29
N THR A 93 -8.96 8.66 21.20
CA THR A 93 -10.19 8.63 20.41
C THR A 93 -10.55 7.19 20.08
N LEU A 94 -11.83 6.99 19.86
CA LEU A 94 -12.40 5.76 19.34
C LEU A 94 -12.69 5.93 17.85
N GLY A 95 -12.74 4.81 17.13
CA GLY A 95 -13.17 4.73 15.74
C GLY A 95 -14.28 3.71 15.58
N MET A 96 -14.88 3.67 14.40
CA MET A 96 -16.03 2.80 14.14
C MET A 96 -15.77 2.00 12.85
N PHE A 97 -15.90 0.68 12.92
CA PHE A 97 -16.01 -0.16 11.73
C PHE A 97 -17.31 0.18 11.02
N MET A 98 -17.19 0.99 9.97
CA MET A 98 -18.30 1.49 9.16
C MET A 98 -18.02 1.05 7.73
N PRO A 99 -18.40 -0.19 7.38
CA PRO A 99 -18.02 -0.77 6.12
C PRO A 99 -18.88 -0.21 4.99
N ASP A 100 -18.24 0.25 3.91
CA ASP A 100 -18.94 0.66 2.70
C ASP A 100 -19.09 -0.52 1.72
N ALA A 101 -17.97 -1.17 1.35
CA ALA A 101 -18.00 -2.44 0.64
C ALA A 101 -17.75 -3.66 1.54
N ILE A 102 -18.40 -4.78 1.16
CA ILE A 102 -18.14 -6.12 1.70
C ILE A 102 -18.00 -7.16 0.60
N LYS A 103 -17.07 -8.10 0.79
CA LYS A 103 -16.93 -9.31 -0.05
C LYS A 103 -16.73 -10.53 0.84
N SER A 104 -16.98 -11.72 0.30
CA SER A 104 -16.63 -12.97 0.97
C SER A 104 -15.81 -13.86 0.07
N TYR A 105 -14.98 -14.69 0.68
CA TYR A 105 -14.22 -15.71 -0.03
C TYR A 105 -14.08 -16.97 0.82
N THR A 106 -13.78 -18.09 0.18
CA THR A 106 -13.55 -19.36 0.85
C THR A 106 -12.10 -19.78 0.62
N THR A 107 -11.40 -20.02 1.72
CA THR A 107 -10.01 -20.50 1.71
C THR A 107 -9.93 -21.97 1.28
N ALA A 108 -8.74 -22.44 0.92
CA ALA A 108 -8.54 -23.81 0.44
C ALA A 108 -8.93 -24.90 1.46
N ASP A 109 -8.98 -24.58 2.76
CA ASP A 109 -9.41 -25.49 3.82
C ASP A 109 -10.95 -25.52 4.01
N GLY A 110 -11.69 -24.74 3.21
CA GLY A 110 -13.14 -24.71 3.20
C GLY A 110 -13.78 -23.69 4.15
N LYS A 111 -12.99 -22.86 4.86
CA LYS A 111 -13.53 -21.80 5.72
C LYS A 111 -13.88 -20.55 4.93
N THR A 112 -15.04 -19.98 5.22
CA THR A 112 -15.50 -18.71 4.65
C THR A 112 -15.11 -17.53 5.53
N TYR A 113 -14.61 -16.48 4.89
CA TYR A 113 -14.25 -15.22 5.52
C TYR A 113 -14.94 -14.07 4.79
N ILE A 114 -15.20 -12.98 5.51
CA ILE A 114 -15.78 -11.73 5.02
C ILE A 114 -14.71 -10.66 5.09
N VAL A 115 -14.61 -9.81 4.08
CA VAL A 115 -13.68 -8.67 4.03
C VAL A 115 -14.51 -7.40 3.93
N SER A 116 -14.17 -6.37 4.70
CA SER A 116 -14.88 -5.09 4.75
C SER A 116 -13.95 -3.88 4.61
N ALA A 117 -14.39 -2.84 3.88
CA ALA A 117 -13.66 -1.59 3.70
C ALA A 117 -14.30 -0.51 4.58
N ASN A 118 -13.58 -0.06 5.61
CA ASN A 118 -14.17 0.70 6.71
C ASN A 118 -14.04 2.22 6.50
N GLU A 119 -14.78 2.74 5.53
CA GLU A 119 -14.72 4.13 5.04
C GLU A 119 -15.08 5.14 6.14
N GLY A 120 -16.33 5.10 6.64
CA GLY A 120 -16.79 5.97 7.72
C GLY A 120 -17.93 6.92 7.39
N ASP A 121 -18.91 6.52 6.58
CA ASP A 121 -19.94 7.46 6.14
C ASP A 121 -20.91 7.94 7.24
N ALA A 122 -20.97 9.26 7.45
CA ALA A 122 -21.75 9.86 8.52
C ALA A 122 -23.23 10.01 8.15
N ARG A 123 -24.12 10.03 9.15
CA ARG A 123 -25.52 10.42 8.93
C ARG A 123 -25.62 11.94 8.85
N ASP A 124 -25.48 12.46 7.64
CA ASP A 124 -25.68 13.87 7.31
C ASP A 124 -26.70 14.03 6.18
N TYR A 125 -27.82 14.69 6.46
CA TYR A 125 -28.89 14.96 5.50
C TYR A 125 -29.69 16.20 5.89
N ASP A 126 -30.53 16.70 4.97
CA ASP A 126 -31.32 17.90 5.25
C ASP A 126 -32.17 17.75 6.53
N GLY A 127 -31.86 18.57 7.53
CA GLY A 127 -32.52 18.57 8.85
C GLY A 127 -31.86 17.72 9.94
N PHE A 128 -30.78 16.99 9.66
CA PHE A 128 -30.01 16.26 10.68
C PHE A 128 -28.55 16.09 10.27
N SER A 129 -27.64 16.44 11.17
CA SER A 129 -26.22 16.14 11.05
C SER A 129 -25.74 15.62 12.40
N GLU A 130 -25.10 14.47 12.42
CA GLU A 130 -24.39 14.00 13.61
C GLU A 130 -22.95 14.52 13.68
N GLU A 131 -22.46 15.15 12.62
CA GLU A 131 -21.07 15.59 12.52
C GLU A 131 -20.79 16.82 13.39
N SER A 132 -19.69 16.74 14.12
CA SER A 132 -19.08 17.88 14.79
C SER A 132 -17.56 17.77 14.72
N ARG A 133 -16.90 18.82 15.19
CA ARG A 133 -15.45 18.92 15.24
C ARG A 133 -15.06 18.97 16.69
N VAL A 134 -14.01 18.25 17.09
CA VAL A 134 -13.67 18.09 18.52
C VAL A 134 -13.48 19.43 19.25
N ARG A 135 -12.97 20.48 18.58
CA ARG A 135 -12.84 21.83 19.16
C ARG A 135 -14.16 22.49 19.58
N GLY A 136 -15.27 22.02 19.01
CA GLY A 136 -16.62 22.52 19.29
C GLY A 136 -17.33 21.76 20.41
N LEU A 137 -16.74 20.67 20.90
CA LEU A 137 -17.31 19.87 21.98
C LEU A 137 -17.02 20.50 23.34
N THR A 138 -17.91 20.26 24.30
CA THR A 138 -17.59 20.39 25.72
C THR A 138 -17.07 19.02 26.14
N LEU A 139 -15.77 18.90 26.42
CA LEU A 139 -15.18 17.63 26.84
C LEU A 139 -15.26 17.49 28.36
N ASP A 140 -15.58 16.29 28.85
CA ASP A 140 -15.57 16.00 30.29
C ASP A 140 -14.17 16.29 30.87
N PRO A 141 -14.07 17.11 31.95
CA PRO A 141 -12.77 17.51 32.51
C PRO A 141 -12.05 16.39 33.28
N THR A 142 -12.74 15.31 33.63
CA THR A 142 -12.19 14.12 34.29
C THR A 142 -11.54 13.18 33.28
N GLU A 143 -12.21 12.89 32.17
CA GLU A 143 -11.74 12.05 31.07
C GLU A 143 -10.71 12.77 30.20
N PHE A 144 -10.90 14.08 29.97
CA PHE A 144 -10.01 14.93 29.17
C PHE A 144 -9.46 16.13 29.96
N PRO A 145 -8.62 15.91 31.01
CA PRO A 145 -8.07 17.00 31.83
C PRO A 145 -7.15 17.95 31.03
N ASN A 146 -6.74 17.55 29.84
CA ASN A 146 -5.94 18.31 28.88
C ASN A 146 -6.74 18.79 27.66
N ALA A 147 -8.07 18.98 27.77
CA ALA A 147 -8.97 19.37 26.68
C ALA A 147 -8.42 20.51 25.81
N SER A 148 -7.87 21.58 26.39
CA SER A 148 -7.31 22.71 25.62
C SER A 148 -6.16 22.32 24.68
N ILE A 149 -5.39 21.29 25.00
CA ILE A 149 -4.32 20.77 24.12
C ILE A 149 -4.94 19.91 23.03
N LEU A 150 -5.83 18.99 23.41
CA LEU A 150 -6.50 18.09 22.46
C LEU A 150 -7.33 18.87 21.42
N GLN A 151 -8.03 19.92 21.85
CA GLN A 151 -8.89 20.76 21.01
C GLN A 151 -8.14 21.79 20.17
N ASP A 152 -6.80 21.86 20.25
CA ASP A 152 -6.01 22.67 19.32
C ASP A 152 -6.16 22.14 17.89
N ASN A 153 -6.22 23.03 16.89
CA ASN A 153 -6.45 22.63 15.51
C ASN A 153 -5.28 21.81 14.92
N ASN A 154 -4.07 21.91 15.48
CA ASN A 154 -2.94 21.05 15.09
C ASN A 154 -3.00 19.66 15.78
N ASN A 155 -3.93 19.44 16.70
CA ASN A 155 -4.16 18.17 17.38
C ASN A 155 -5.49 17.56 16.90
N LEU A 156 -6.44 17.32 17.80
CA LEU A 156 -7.75 16.75 17.48
C LEU A 156 -8.79 17.82 17.15
N GLY A 157 -8.52 19.11 17.35
CA GLY A 157 -9.53 20.16 17.26
C GLY A 157 -10.29 20.19 15.94
N ARG A 158 -9.64 19.78 14.85
CA ARG A 158 -10.25 19.62 13.53
C ARG A 158 -10.82 18.24 13.27
N LEU A 159 -10.48 17.20 14.03
CA LEU A 159 -11.02 15.85 13.82
C LEU A 159 -12.56 15.85 13.79
N LEU A 160 -13.11 15.23 12.76
CA LEU A 160 -14.55 14.98 12.59
C LEU A 160 -14.99 13.85 13.53
N THR A 161 -16.09 14.06 14.23
CA THR A 161 -16.62 13.15 15.25
C THR A 161 -18.14 13.17 15.24
N THR A 162 -18.76 12.06 15.63
CA THR A 162 -20.21 12.00 15.86
C THR A 162 -20.59 12.69 17.19
N THR A 163 -21.79 13.27 17.22
CA THR A 163 -22.49 13.79 18.40
C THR A 163 -23.67 12.90 18.81
N ALA A 164 -23.96 11.84 18.05
CA ALA A 164 -25.01 10.89 18.38
C ALA A 164 -24.60 9.91 19.50
N SER A 165 -23.34 9.93 19.90
CA SER A 165 -22.75 9.16 20.99
C SER A 165 -21.59 9.95 21.60
N GLY A 166 -21.10 9.54 22.76
CA GLY A 166 -19.96 10.20 23.42
C GLY A 166 -20.26 10.79 24.80
N ASP A 167 -21.53 11.12 25.06
CA ASP A 167 -22.07 11.49 26.38
C ASP A 167 -22.65 10.22 27.04
N ILE A 168 -21.87 9.61 27.95
CA ILE A 168 -22.13 8.29 28.52
C ILE A 168 -23.05 8.40 29.74
N ASP A 169 -22.97 9.48 30.50
CA ASP A 169 -23.77 9.69 31.71
C ASP A 169 -24.95 10.69 31.55
N ALA A 170 -25.10 11.24 30.35
CA ALA A 170 -26.17 12.14 29.92
C ALA A 170 -26.17 13.50 30.63
N ASP A 171 -25.00 14.02 31.01
CA ASP A 171 -24.85 15.32 31.66
C ASP A 171 -24.61 16.49 30.68
N GLY A 172 -24.38 16.18 29.40
CA GLY A 172 -24.26 17.12 28.29
C GLY A 172 -22.82 17.54 27.94
N ASP A 173 -21.81 16.99 28.60
CA ASP A 173 -20.44 16.99 28.09
C ASP A 173 -20.08 15.64 27.41
N VAL A 174 -18.86 15.52 26.90
CA VAL A 174 -18.42 14.36 26.09
C VAL A 174 -17.31 13.63 26.82
N ASP A 175 -17.60 12.39 27.23
CA ASP A 175 -16.68 11.43 27.82
C ASP A 175 -15.81 10.70 26.79
N ARG A 176 -16.34 10.51 25.57
CA ARG A 176 -15.68 9.72 24.51
C ARG A 176 -15.80 10.37 23.14
N ILE A 177 -14.66 10.51 22.46
CA ILE A 177 -14.60 11.05 21.09
C ILE A 177 -14.60 9.89 20.09
N PHE A 178 -15.54 9.90 19.14
CA PHE A 178 -15.72 8.86 18.13
C PHE A 178 -15.47 9.41 16.72
N SER A 179 -14.31 9.10 16.15
CA SER A 179 -14.04 9.40 14.75
C SER A 179 -14.79 8.42 13.84
N PHE A 180 -15.17 8.91 12.67
CA PHE A 180 -15.81 8.11 11.65
C PHE A 180 -14.83 7.18 10.95
N GLY A 181 -15.29 5.96 10.67
CA GLY A 181 -14.49 4.94 10.01
C GLY A 181 -13.38 4.38 10.90
N ALA A 182 -12.80 3.27 10.43
CA ALA A 182 -11.63 2.67 11.06
C ALA A 182 -10.34 2.96 10.27
N ARG A 183 -10.47 3.59 9.08
CA ARG A 183 -9.36 3.92 8.17
C ARG A 183 -8.59 2.69 7.67
N SER A 184 -9.24 1.53 7.73
CA SER A 184 -8.66 0.21 7.55
C SER A 184 -9.56 -0.66 6.66
N PHE A 185 -9.05 -1.83 6.29
CA PHE A 185 -9.91 -2.96 5.92
C PHE A 185 -9.81 -4.05 6.98
N SER A 186 -10.87 -4.83 7.13
CA SER A 186 -10.95 -5.92 8.10
C SER A 186 -11.29 -7.25 7.43
N ILE A 187 -10.87 -8.35 8.06
CA ILE A 187 -11.27 -9.71 7.74
C ILE A 187 -12.00 -10.28 8.94
N TRP A 188 -13.16 -10.87 8.71
CA TRP A 188 -14.04 -11.49 9.68
C TRP A 188 -14.25 -12.96 9.34
N ASP A 189 -14.48 -13.80 10.34
CA ASP A 189 -14.95 -15.17 10.11
C ASP A 189 -16.46 -15.21 9.86
N GLU A 190 -16.98 -16.39 9.52
CA GLU A 190 -18.41 -16.62 9.27
C GLU A 190 -19.32 -16.37 10.49
N ASN A 191 -18.75 -16.25 11.69
CA ASN A 191 -19.48 -15.95 12.92
C ASN A 191 -19.42 -14.45 13.29
N GLY A 192 -18.75 -13.63 12.47
CA GLY A 192 -18.56 -12.20 12.72
C GLY A 192 -17.43 -11.87 13.69
N ASN A 193 -16.54 -12.83 14.01
CA ASN A 193 -15.36 -12.52 14.81
C ASN A 193 -14.32 -11.81 13.93
N LEU A 194 -13.68 -10.76 14.47
CA LEU A 194 -12.56 -10.11 13.81
C LEU A 194 -11.35 -11.05 13.77
N VAL A 195 -10.86 -11.31 12.56
CA VAL A 195 -9.71 -12.20 12.28
C VAL A 195 -8.45 -11.39 12.04
N PHE A 196 -8.57 -10.29 11.30
CA PHE A 196 -7.50 -9.36 11.00
C PHE A 196 -8.08 -7.97 10.76
N ASP A 197 -7.31 -6.94 11.10
CA ASP A 197 -7.56 -5.58 10.66
C ASP A 197 -6.23 -4.91 10.29
N SER A 198 -6.23 -4.14 9.19
CA SER A 198 -5.01 -3.49 8.71
C SER A 198 -4.53 -2.34 9.61
N GLY A 199 -5.33 -1.93 10.59
CA GLY A 199 -5.04 -0.80 11.47
C GLY A 199 -4.63 0.42 10.65
N ASN A 200 -3.43 0.92 10.93
CA ASN A 200 -2.88 2.11 10.28
C ASN A 200 -2.01 1.87 9.04
N ASP A 201 -2.05 0.67 8.46
CA ASP A 201 -1.20 0.33 7.34
C ASP A 201 -1.42 1.26 6.14
N PHE A 202 -2.65 1.68 5.88
CA PHE A 202 -2.97 2.49 4.69
C PHE A 202 -2.27 3.85 4.77
N GLU A 203 -2.43 4.57 5.89
CA GLU A 203 -1.73 5.83 6.10
C GLU A 203 -0.21 5.64 6.14
N LYS A 204 0.32 4.59 6.78
CA LYS A 204 1.76 4.33 6.79
C LYS A 204 2.32 4.11 5.37
N TYR A 205 1.65 3.31 4.55
CA TYR A 205 2.10 3.06 3.19
C TYR A 205 1.95 4.29 2.30
N ILE A 206 0.87 5.08 2.44
CA ILE A 206 0.73 6.34 1.70
C ILE A 206 1.84 7.32 2.12
N ALA A 207 2.11 7.47 3.42
CA ALA A 207 3.18 8.35 3.91
C ALA A 207 4.57 7.92 3.39
N GLN A 208 4.78 6.64 3.15
CA GLN A 208 6.03 6.12 2.60
C GLN A 208 6.13 6.26 1.07
N LEU A 209 5.04 5.97 0.36
CA LEU A 209 5.02 5.86 -1.10
C LEU A 209 4.67 7.18 -1.79
N ASP A 210 3.83 8.00 -1.18
CA ASP A 210 3.38 9.30 -1.69
C ASP A 210 3.14 10.34 -0.57
N PRO A 211 4.18 10.74 0.18
CA PRO A 211 4.06 11.73 1.25
C PRO A 211 3.64 13.13 0.77
N ALA A 212 3.83 13.43 -0.51
CA ALA A 212 3.52 14.74 -1.09
C ALA A 212 2.00 14.96 -1.24
N HIS A 213 1.24 13.88 -1.38
CA HIS A 213 -0.21 13.92 -1.55
C HIS A 213 -0.96 13.15 -0.46
N PHE A 214 -0.30 12.79 0.62
CA PHE A 214 -0.87 12.06 1.76
C PHE A 214 -2.25 12.58 2.19
N ASN A 215 -3.23 11.68 2.34
CA ASN A 215 -4.63 11.97 2.70
C ASN A 215 -5.23 13.15 1.93
N SER A 216 -4.95 13.23 0.62
CA SER A 216 -5.54 14.25 -0.24
C SER A 216 -7.04 14.04 -0.42
N ASN A 217 -7.77 15.14 -0.63
CA ASN A 217 -9.16 15.12 -1.05
C ASN A 217 -9.26 14.73 -2.54
N HIS A 218 -10.38 14.15 -2.98
CA HIS A 218 -10.62 13.79 -4.38
C HIS A 218 -11.08 14.95 -5.29
N THR A 219 -11.58 16.07 -4.72
CA THR A 219 -12.07 17.24 -5.48
C THR A 219 -10.98 18.29 -5.71
N SER A 220 -9.79 18.11 -5.15
CA SER A 220 -8.67 19.02 -5.31
C SER A 220 -7.34 18.29 -5.23
N ASN A 221 -6.44 18.51 -6.19
CA ASN A 221 -5.13 17.89 -6.22
C ASN A 221 -4.10 18.56 -5.30
N ASN A 222 -4.30 19.84 -4.95
CA ASN A 222 -3.45 20.56 -4.00
C ASN A 222 -4.06 20.52 -2.59
N SER A 223 -4.22 19.31 -2.06
CA SER A 223 -5.01 19.07 -0.84
C SER A 223 -4.33 18.11 0.13
N ARG A 224 -2.99 18.07 0.13
CA ARG A 224 -2.22 17.25 1.07
C ARG A 224 -2.72 17.45 2.50
N LYS A 225 -3.02 16.33 3.19
CA LYS A 225 -3.61 16.21 4.54
C LYS A 225 -5.06 16.66 4.69
N ALA A 226 -5.74 17.09 3.63
CA ALA A 226 -7.09 17.66 3.75
C ALA A 226 -8.17 16.65 4.19
N ARG A 227 -7.85 15.36 4.27
CA ARG A 227 -8.73 14.32 4.85
C ARG A 227 -8.22 13.72 6.15
N SER A 228 -7.06 14.14 6.64
CA SER A 228 -6.50 13.65 7.90
C SER A 228 -7.40 13.97 9.09
N ASP A 229 -7.97 15.17 9.14
CA ASP A 229 -8.95 15.56 10.15
C ASP A 229 -10.35 14.99 9.90
N ASP A 230 -10.57 14.24 8.83
CA ASP A 230 -11.84 13.59 8.49
C ASP A 230 -11.74 12.06 8.69
N LYS A 231 -11.81 11.27 7.62
CA LYS A 231 -11.77 9.81 7.65
C LYS A 231 -10.48 9.24 7.00
N GLY A 232 -9.48 10.09 6.76
CA GLY A 232 -8.15 9.68 6.27
C GLY A 232 -8.17 9.22 4.81
N PRO A 233 -7.64 8.02 4.50
CA PRO A 233 -7.59 7.50 3.12
C PRO A 233 -8.95 7.15 2.50
N GLU A 234 -9.97 6.87 3.32
CA GLU A 234 -11.34 6.49 2.91
C GLU A 234 -11.40 5.20 2.08
N PRO A 235 -11.18 4.02 2.71
CA PRO A 235 -11.32 2.73 2.04
C PRO A 235 -12.78 2.43 1.72
N GLU A 236 -13.11 2.33 0.44
CA GLU A 236 -14.48 2.36 -0.08
C GLU A 236 -14.86 1.02 -0.72
N ALA A 237 -14.22 0.72 -1.86
CA ALA A 237 -14.52 -0.47 -2.65
C ALA A 237 -13.67 -1.68 -2.25
N ILE A 238 -14.19 -2.90 -2.45
CA ILE A 238 -13.43 -4.15 -2.31
C ILE A 238 -13.71 -5.09 -3.47
N GLU A 239 -12.67 -5.73 -4.01
CA GLU A 239 -12.78 -6.94 -4.82
C GLU A 239 -11.81 -8.02 -4.36
N ILE A 240 -12.20 -9.29 -4.54
CA ILE A 240 -11.37 -10.44 -4.22
C ILE A 240 -11.20 -11.31 -5.47
N ALA A 241 -9.96 -11.64 -5.79
CA ALA A 241 -9.65 -12.54 -6.90
C ALA A 241 -8.67 -13.64 -6.48
N THR A 242 -8.80 -14.82 -7.07
CA THR A 242 -7.75 -15.85 -6.99
C THR A 242 -6.87 -15.77 -8.22
N ILE A 243 -5.58 -15.52 -8.03
CA ILE A 243 -4.56 -15.36 -9.08
C ILE A 243 -3.41 -16.32 -8.76
N ASP A 244 -3.14 -17.27 -9.66
CA ASP A 244 -2.07 -18.28 -9.50
C ASP A 244 -2.08 -19.02 -8.15
N GLY A 245 -3.27 -19.25 -7.58
CA GLY A 245 -3.45 -19.92 -6.30
C GLY A 245 -3.34 -19.02 -5.07
N ARG A 246 -3.01 -17.73 -5.23
CA ARG A 246 -3.08 -16.70 -4.18
C ARG A 246 -4.46 -16.04 -4.19
N THR A 247 -5.03 -15.79 -3.02
CA THR A 247 -6.23 -14.97 -2.88
C THR A 247 -5.83 -13.52 -2.62
N MET A 248 -6.16 -12.65 -3.55
CA MET A 248 -5.82 -11.23 -3.54
C MET A 248 -7.04 -10.39 -3.19
N ALA A 249 -6.89 -9.43 -2.28
CA ALA A 249 -7.84 -8.36 -2.03
C ALA A 249 -7.35 -7.07 -2.69
N PHE A 250 -8.26 -6.38 -3.37
CA PHE A 250 -8.07 -5.04 -3.91
C PHE A 250 -9.01 -4.10 -3.19
N ILE A 251 -8.48 -3.07 -2.53
CA ILE A 251 -9.25 -2.14 -1.70
C ILE A 251 -9.14 -0.74 -2.31
N GLY A 252 -10.23 -0.23 -2.87
CA GLY A 252 -10.33 1.11 -3.45
C GLY A 252 -10.33 2.20 -2.37
N LEU A 253 -9.73 3.34 -2.68
CA LEU A 253 -9.71 4.52 -1.80
C LEU A 253 -10.46 5.67 -2.48
N GLU A 254 -11.53 6.15 -1.86
CA GLU A 254 -12.42 7.17 -2.45
C GLU A 254 -11.68 8.52 -2.53
N ARG A 255 -11.11 9.00 -1.41
CA ARG A 255 -10.48 10.33 -1.37
C ARG A 255 -9.06 10.36 -1.87
N MET A 256 -8.18 9.59 -1.22
CA MET A 256 -6.77 9.55 -1.59
C MET A 256 -6.60 9.10 -3.06
N GLY A 257 -7.53 8.26 -3.53
CA GLY A 257 -7.55 7.72 -4.88
C GLY A 257 -6.71 6.45 -5.01
N GLY A 258 -6.95 5.72 -6.09
CA GLY A 258 -6.28 4.46 -6.35
C GLY A 258 -6.78 3.32 -5.46
N PHE A 259 -5.99 2.25 -5.36
CA PHE A 259 -6.35 1.07 -4.59
C PHE A 259 -5.12 0.36 -4.00
N MET A 260 -5.32 -0.28 -2.85
CA MET A 260 -4.35 -1.10 -2.14
C MET A 260 -4.50 -2.57 -2.55
N LEU A 261 -3.39 -3.31 -2.55
CA LEU A 261 -3.35 -4.74 -2.86
C LEU A 261 -2.83 -5.51 -1.64
N TYR A 262 -3.57 -6.54 -1.24
CA TYR A 262 -3.16 -7.46 -0.19
C TYR A 262 -3.28 -8.91 -0.65
N ASP A 263 -2.28 -9.73 -0.36
CA ASP A 263 -2.45 -11.18 -0.36
C ASP A 263 -3.13 -11.60 0.94
N ILE A 264 -4.35 -12.11 0.81
CA ILE A 264 -5.19 -12.60 1.90
C ILE A 264 -5.32 -14.12 1.88
N THR A 265 -4.46 -14.84 1.16
CA THR A 265 -4.45 -16.31 1.12
C THR A 265 -4.42 -16.91 2.53
N ASN A 266 -3.64 -16.28 3.42
CA ASN A 266 -3.72 -16.51 4.86
C ASN A 266 -4.50 -15.37 5.54
N PRO A 267 -5.78 -15.55 5.90
CA PRO A 267 -6.60 -14.50 6.52
C PRO A 267 -6.07 -13.99 7.85
N LEU A 268 -5.24 -14.79 8.54
CA LEU A 268 -4.66 -14.44 9.85
C LEU A 268 -3.40 -13.57 9.72
N SER A 269 -2.82 -13.48 8.53
CA SER A 269 -1.62 -12.70 8.28
C SER A 269 -1.57 -12.23 6.82
N PRO A 270 -2.48 -11.31 6.42
CA PRO A 270 -2.40 -10.69 5.11
C PRO A 270 -1.08 -9.96 4.88
N THR A 271 -0.61 -9.96 3.63
CA THR A 271 0.63 -9.28 3.22
C THR A 271 0.31 -8.15 2.25
N PHE A 272 0.88 -6.96 2.50
CA PHE A 272 0.74 -5.83 1.59
C PHE A 272 1.59 -6.02 0.32
N GLU A 273 0.94 -6.00 -0.84
CA GLU A 273 1.59 -6.23 -2.13
C GLU A 273 1.85 -4.92 -2.89
N GLY A 274 1.07 -3.86 -2.64
CA GLY A 274 1.32 -2.57 -3.24
C GLY A 274 0.13 -1.62 -3.22
N TYR A 275 0.40 -0.42 -3.74
CA TYR A 275 -0.57 0.66 -3.88
C TYR A 275 -0.45 1.20 -5.30
N VAL A 276 -1.57 1.31 -6.00
CA VAL A 276 -1.63 1.83 -7.36
C VAL A 276 -2.54 3.05 -7.36
N ASN A 277 -1.99 4.18 -7.79
CA ASN A 277 -2.74 5.41 -8.00
C ASN A 277 -2.22 6.07 -9.28
N ASN A 278 -3.11 6.30 -10.23
CA ASN A 278 -2.80 6.91 -11.54
C ASN A 278 -3.34 8.34 -11.65
N ARG A 279 -3.75 8.93 -10.53
CA ARG A 279 -4.08 10.35 -10.42
C ARG A 279 -2.86 11.20 -10.77
N ASN A 280 -3.09 12.23 -11.55
CA ASN A 280 -2.11 13.24 -11.89
C ASN A 280 -2.35 14.49 -11.04
N PHE A 281 -1.61 14.58 -9.93
CA PHE A 281 -1.75 15.68 -8.98
C PHE A 281 -1.26 17.05 -9.50
N ASP A 282 -0.58 17.11 -10.64
CA ASP A 282 -0.17 18.37 -11.27
C ASP A 282 -1.26 18.99 -12.17
N ALA A 283 -2.31 18.24 -12.48
CA ALA A 283 -3.45 18.73 -13.25
C ALA A 283 -4.55 19.32 -12.35
N ASP A 284 -5.48 20.04 -12.95
CA ASP A 284 -6.69 20.49 -12.26
C ASP A 284 -7.65 19.30 -12.08
N ALA A 285 -8.14 19.08 -10.85
CA ALA A 285 -8.98 17.92 -10.49
C ALA A 285 -10.31 17.90 -11.27
N GLU A 286 -10.76 19.05 -11.78
CA GLU A 286 -11.96 19.14 -12.60
C GLU A 286 -11.73 18.79 -14.09
N THR A 287 -10.50 18.46 -14.49
CA THR A 287 -10.18 18.15 -15.89
C THR A 287 -9.78 16.69 -16.11
N PRO A 288 -10.00 16.13 -17.33
CA PRO A 288 -9.64 14.74 -17.63
C PRO A 288 -8.15 14.43 -17.43
N GLU A 289 -7.28 15.44 -17.48
CA GLU A 289 -5.84 15.30 -17.26
C GLU A 289 -5.48 14.92 -15.82
N ALA A 290 -6.40 15.07 -14.85
CA ALA A 290 -6.22 14.63 -13.46
C ALA A 290 -6.21 13.11 -13.30
N GLY A 291 -6.60 12.34 -14.33
CA GLY A 291 -6.71 10.89 -14.25
C GLY A 291 -7.99 10.48 -13.53
N ASP A 292 -7.89 9.42 -12.73
CA ASP A 292 -9.05 8.76 -12.12
C ASP A 292 -9.19 9.16 -10.64
N LEU A 293 -10.38 9.66 -10.26
CA LEU A 293 -10.68 10.29 -8.97
C LEU A 293 -11.95 9.69 -8.35
N GLY A 294 -11.91 9.33 -7.06
CA GLY A 294 -13.11 8.83 -6.37
C GLY A 294 -13.41 7.37 -6.68
N VAL A 295 -12.51 6.44 -6.34
CA VAL A 295 -12.79 5.01 -6.58
C VAL A 295 -13.99 4.57 -5.74
N GLU A 296 -15.10 4.26 -6.42
CA GLU A 296 -16.39 3.91 -5.83
C GLU A 296 -16.65 2.40 -5.88
N ASP A 297 -16.24 1.77 -6.98
CA ASP A 297 -16.42 0.33 -7.17
C ASP A 297 -15.19 -0.25 -7.88
N ILE A 298 -14.93 -1.52 -7.63
CA ILE A 298 -13.81 -2.25 -8.17
C ILE A 298 -14.22 -3.68 -8.52
N ILE A 299 -13.88 -4.11 -9.73
CA ILE A 299 -14.16 -5.47 -10.20
C ILE A 299 -12.95 -6.10 -10.84
N PHE A 300 -12.86 -7.43 -10.76
CA PHE A 300 -11.80 -8.22 -11.36
C PHE A 300 -12.35 -9.08 -12.50
N ILE A 301 -11.71 -8.99 -13.65
CA ILE A 301 -12.03 -9.75 -14.86
C ILE A 301 -10.89 -10.73 -15.11
N LYS A 302 -11.21 -12.02 -15.10
CA LYS A 302 -10.24 -13.08 -15.42
C LYS A 302 -9.76 -12.96 -16.85
N GLY A 303 -8.52 -13.41 -17.11
CA GLY A 303 -7.97 -13.41 -18.46
C GLY A 303 -8.82 -14.18 -19.48
N SER A 304 -9.46 -15.28 -19.06
CA SER A 304 -10.38 -16.07 -19.90
C SER A 304 -11.63 -15.31 -20.33
N ASP A 305 -12.05 -14.33 -19.54
CA ASP A 305 -13.28 -13.57 -19.71
C ASP A 305 -12.99 -12.18 -20.33
N SER A 306 -11.70 -11.83 -20.46
CA SER A 306 -11.21 -10.57 -21.01
C SER A 306 -10.99 -10.66 -22.52
N PRO A 307 -11.41 -9.66 -23.32
CA PRO A 307 -11.18 -9.63 -24.76
C PRO A 307 -9.70 -9.57 -25.15
N THR A 308 -8.83 -9.19 -24.20
CA THR A 308 -7.37 -9.16 -24.42
C THR A 308 -6.69 -10.46 -24.03
N GLY A 309 -7.40 -11.41 -23.43
CA GLY A 309 -6.83 -12.62 -22.83
C GLY A 309 -6.07 -12.38 -21.53
N ARG A 310 -6.05 -11.14 -21.02
CA ARG A 310 -5.27 -10.71 -19.85
C ARG A 310 -6.19 -10.38 -18.68
N MET A 311 -5.74 -10.66 -17.45
CA MET A 311 -6.46 -10.32 -16.23
C MET A 311 -6.57 -8.79 -16.12
N MET A 312 -7.75 -8.30 -15.74
CA MET A 312 -8.01 -6.86 -15.61
C MET A 312 -8.65 -6.57 -14.27
N LEU A 313 -8.22 -5.48 -13.65
CA LEU A 313 -8.95 -4.81 -12.58
C LEU A 313 -9.60 -3.56 -13.18
N VAL A 314 -10.85 -3.30 -12.83
CA VAL A 314 -11.60 -2.17 -13.36
C VAL A 314 -12.12 -1.35 -12.19
N THR A 315 -11.88 -0.05 -12.20
CA THR A 315 -12.45 0.87 -11.20
C THR A 315 -13.51 1.76 -11.82
N GLY A 316 -14.61 1.97 -11.09
CA GLY A 316 -15.53 3.08 -11.30
C GLY A 316 -15.10 4.27 -10.47
N ASN A 317 -14.96 5.44 -11.09
CA ASN A 317 -14.42 6.63 -10.45
C ASN A 317 -15.47 7.74 -10.48
N GLU A 318 -16.13 8.02 -9.34
CA GLU A 318 -17.32 8.87 -9.27
C GLU A 318 -17.01 10.33 -9.62
N VAL A 319 -15.91 10.88 -9.07
CA VAL A 319 -15.58 12.30 -9.22
C VAL A 319 -15.11 12.64 -10.63
N SER A 320 -14.25 11.80 -11.20
CA SER A 320 -13.80 11.99 -12.59
C SER A 320 -14.83 11.50 -13.62
N GLY A 321 -15.82 10.70 -13.21
CA GLY A 321 -16.80 10.07 -14.11
C GLY A 321 -16.17 9.06 -15.08
N THR A 322 -15.04 8.46 -14.69
CA THR A 322 -14.24 7.57 -15.55
C THR A 322 -14.35 6.11 -15.13
N VAL A 323 -14.11 5.22 -16.09
CA VAL A 323 -13.89 3.78 -15.82
C VAL A 323 -12.47 3.45 -16.25
N ALA A 324 -11.64 3.04 -15.30
CA ALA A 324 -10.23 2.76 -15.52
C ALA A 324 -9.97 1.25 -15.61
N PHE A 325 -9.07 0.84 -16.49
CA PHE A 325 -8.70 -0.55 -16.69
C PHE A 325 -7.22 -0.76 -16.39
N PHE A 326 -6.93 -1.60 -15.41
CA PHE A 326 -5.58 -1.98 -15.01
C PHE A 326 -5.32 -3.42 -15.41
N GLU A 327 -4.21 -3.68 -16.11
CA GLU A 327 -3.77 -5.04 -16.39
C GLU A 327 -3.11 -5.62 -15.13
N VAL A 328 -3.59 -6.78 -14.69
CA VAL A 328 -3.01 -7.51 -13.56
C VAL A 328 -2.13 -8.63 -14.12
N PHE A 329 -0.89 -8.71 -13.66
CA PHE A 329 0.08 -9.71 -14.10
C PHE A 329 0.93 -10.16 -12.92
N ASN A 330 1.48 -11.37 -13.02
CA ASN A 330 2.43 -11.84 -12.03
C ASN A 330 3.77 -11.12 -12.24
N PRO A 331 4.43 -10.56 -11.21
CA PRO A 331 5.73 -9.90 -11.36
C PRO A 331 6.79 -10.81 -12.01
N SER A 332 6.70 -12.13 -11.84
CA SER A 332 7.60 -13.06 -12.53
C SER A 332 7.41 -13.08 -14.06
N GLU A 333 6.27 -12.60 -14.56
CA GLU A 333 5.97 -12.49 -15.99
C GLU A 333 6.39 -11.14 -16.59
N ARG A 334 6.50 -10.09 -15.77
CA ARG A 334 6.97 -8.77 -16.19
C ARG A 334 7.69 -8.03 -15.07
N PHE A 335 8.89 -7.57 -15.38
CA PHE A 335 9.69 -6.74 -14.50
C PHE A 335 10.10 -5.43 -15.19
N THR A 336 10.34 -4.41 -14.37
CA THR A 336 11.05 -3.19 -14.82
C THR A 336 12.49 -3.26 -14.33
N LEU A 337 13.45 -3.07 -15.23
CA LEU A 337 14.87 -3.00 -14.92
C LEU A 337 15.38 -1.59 -15.25
N GLN A 338 16.05 -0.95 -14.30
CA GLN A 338 16.69 0.34 -14.56
C GLN A 338 18.07 0.10 -15.18
N ILE A 339 18.32 0.70 -16.34
CA ILE A 339 19.65 0.73 -16.94
C ILE A 339 20.23 2.13 -16.72
N LEU A 340 21.35 2.19 -16.02
CA LEU A 340 22.20 3.35 -15.86
C LEU A 340 23.43 3.13 -16.74
N HIS A 341 23.78 4.11 -17.56
CA HIS A 341 24.90 3.96 -18.49
C HIS A 341 25.87 5.13 -18.41
N ASN A 342 27.14 4.81 -18.62
CA ASN A 342 28.22 5.74 -18.92
C ASN A 342 28.86 5.37 -20.26
N ASN A 343 29.49 6.35 -20.90
CA ASN A 343 30.34 6.19 -22.07
C ASN A 343 31.41 7.28 -22.01
N ASP A 344 32.61 7.00 -22.54
CA ASP A 344 33.64 8.00 -22.76
C ASP A 344 33.98 8.73 -21.44
N GLY A 345 34.27 7.92 -20.40
CA GLY A 345 34.68 8.45 -19.10
C GLY A 345 36.00 9.21 -19.18
N GLU A 346 36.89 8.77 -20.09
CA GLU A 346 38.09 9.48 -20.58
C GLU A 346 38.94 10.14 -19.47
N SER A 347 38.99 9.53 -18.29
CA SER A 347 39.69 10.08 -17.12
C SER A 347 39.23 11.47 -16.66
N GLN A 348 38.00 11.88 -17.01
CA GLN A 348 37.37 13.13 -16.55
C GLN A 348 36.89 13.00 -15.09
N LEU A 349 37.83 12.77 -14.17
CA LEU A 349 37.56 12.51 -12.75
C LEU A 349 37.16 13.79 -12.00
N LEU A 350 37.70 14.94 -12.41
CA LEU A 350 37.38 16.25 -11.86
C LEU A 350 36.36 16.99 -12.72
N SER A 351 35.94 18.17 -12.26
CA SER A 351 35.04 19.01 -13.07
C SER A 351 35.77 19.54 -14.29
N ALA A 352 35.03 19.78 -15.37
CA ALA A 352 35.58 20.34 -16.60
C ALA A 352 36.27 21.69 -16.33
N GLU A 353 37.38 21.94 -17.04
CA GLU A 353 38.14 23.18 -16.89
C GLU A 353 37.25 24.40 -17.18
N GLY A 354 37.29 25.40 -16.30
CA GLY A 354 36.51 26.63 -16.45
C GLY A 354 35.01 26.49 -16.14
N ASN A 355 34.51 25.30 -15.79
CA ASN A 355 33.11 25.11 -15.39
C ASN A 355 32.96 24.03 -14.31
N SER A 356 32.84 24.46 -13.05
CA SER A 356 32.68 23.57 -11.91
C SER A 356 31.35 22.80 -11.89
N ASN A 357 30.40 23.08 -12.78
CA ASN A 357 29.10 22.42 -12.84
C ASN A 357 29.04 21.27 -13.85
N ILE A 358 30.10 21.05 -14.64
CA ILE A 358 30.15 19.99 -15.66
C ILE A 358 31.15 18.91 -15.22
N GLY A 359 30.74 17.64 -15.30
CA GLY A 359 31.58 16.49 -15.00
C GLY A 359 31.88 16.29 -13.51
N GLY A 360 32.90 15.46 -13.26
CA GLY A 360 33.34 15.06 -11.92
C GLY A 360 32.72 13.74 -11.45
N VAL A 361 33.59 12.77 -11.17
CA VAL A 361 33.21 11.40 -10.77
C VAL A 361 32.32 11.37 -9.51
N HIS A 362 32.54 12.29 -8.57
CA HIS A 362 31.77 12.40 -7.33
C HIS A 362 30.30 12.76 -7.58
N ARG A 363 30.02 13.66 -8.53
CA ARG A 363 28.65 14.03 -8.90
C ARG A 363 27.97 12.89 -9.63
N PHE A 364 28.71 12.28 -10.57
CA PHE A 364 28.23 11.13 -11.31
C PHE A 364 27.80 10.00 -10.36
N LYS A 365 28.66 9.64 -9.39
CA LYS A 365 28.32 8.66 -8.36
C LYS A 365 27.11 9.06 -7.52
N SER A 366 27.03 10.32 -7.10
CA SER A 366 25.88 10.80 -6.33
C SER A 366 24.55 10.63 -7.07
N VAL A 367 24.55 10.87 -8.39
CA VAL A 367 23.37 10.63 -9.25
C VAL A 367 23.08 9.13 -9.36
N VAL A 368 24.10 8.29 -9.59
CA VAL A 368 23.94 6.82 -9.64
C VAL A 368 23.33 6.28 -8.36
N ASP A 369 23.79 6.73 -7.19
CA ASP A 369 23.26 6.29 -5.89
C ASP A 369 21.81 6.72 -5.69
N SER A 370 21.47 7.96 -6.03
CA SER A 370 20.10 8.47 -5.96
C SER A 370 19.13 7.68 -6.87
N LEU A 371 19.57 7.35 -8.08
CA LEU A 371 18.77 6.57 -9.03
C LEU A 371 18.60 5.12 -8.58
N ARG A 372 19.64 4.50 -8.00
CA ARG A 372 19.57 3.16 -7.40
C ARG A 372 18.62 3.14 -6.20
N TYR A 373 18.65 4.17 -5.35
CA TYR A 373 17.70 4.30 -4.23
C TYR A 373 16.26 4.46 -4.73
N THR A 374 16.06 5.27 -5.78
CA THR A 374 14.74 5.43 -6.42
C THR A 374 14.23 4.12 -7.02
N SER A 375 15.10 3.35 -7.68
CA SER A 375 14.78 2.02 -8.23
C SER A 375 14.29 1.06 -7.15
N TRP A 376 14.93 1.09 -5.97
CA TRP A 376 14.51 0.33 -4.80
C TRP A 376 13.13 0.78 -4.29
N LEU A 377 12.90 2.09 -4.13
CA LEU A 377 11.60 2.64 -3.72
C LEU A 377 10.47 2.26 -4.70
N LYS A 378 10.75 2.33 -6.01
CA LYS A 378 9.80 1.98 -7.09
C LYS A 378 9.64 0.47 -7.33
N ARG A 379 10.32 -0.37 -6.54
CA ARG A 379 10.26 -1.84 -6.64
C ARG A 379 10.59 -2.36 -8.04
N TYR A 380 11.52 -1.70 -8.74
CA TYR A 380 12.10 -2.27 -9.95
C TYR A 380 12.91 -3.52 -9.59
N ALA A 381 13.07 -4.45 -10.53
CA ALA A 381 13.79 -5.70 -10.32
C ALA A 381 15.32 -5.53 -10.18
N GLY A 382 15.79 -4.29 -10.23
CA GLY A 382 17.18 -3.91 -10.01
C GLY A 382 17.60 -2.71 -10.84
N SER A 383 18.85 -2.30 -10.64
CA SER A 383 19.54 -1.31 -11.47
C SER A 383 20.85 -1.89 -11.97
N LEU A 384 21.08 -1.83 -13.28
CA LEU A 384 22.35 -2.16 -13.92
C LEU A 384 23.13 -0.90 -14.24
N MET A 385 24.38 -0.83 -13.79
CA MET A 385 25.31 0.25 -14.12
C MET A 385 26.33 -0.24 -15.15
N LEU A 386 26.28 0.31 -16.37
CA LEU A 386 27.08 -0.15 -17.50
C LEU A 386 28.00 0.95 -18.03
N SER A 387 29.18 0.58 -18.54
CA SER A 387 30.02 1.46 -19.36
C SER A 387 30.16 0.89 -20.77
N SER A 388 30.10 1.73 -21.81
CA SER A 388 30.31 1.31 -23.20
C SER A 388 31.75 1.46 -23.71
N GLY A 389 32.72 1.74 -22.84
CA GLY A 389 34.14 1.81 -23.20
C GLY A 389 34.73 3.20 -23.07
N ASP A 390 36.00 3.33 -23.46
CA ASP A 390 36.84 4.52 -23.29
C ASP A 390 36.82 4.98 -21.83
N ASN A 391 37.19 4.02 -20.98
CA ASN A 391 37.08 4.12 -19.54
C ASN A 391 38.19 5.02 -18.97
N PHE A 392 39.29 5.15 -19.69
CA PHE A 392 40.39 6.07 -19.39
C PHE A 392 40.98 6.64 -20.69
N LEU A 393 41.58 7.83 -20.61
CA LEU A 393 42.25 8.48 -21.73
C LEU A 393 43.39 9.38 -21.25
N ALA A 394 44.29 9.74 -22.16
CA ALA A 394 45.31 10.74 -21.90
C ALA A 394 44.68 12.08 -21.44
N GLY A 395 45.00 12.50 -20.22
CA GLY A 395 44.53 13.76 -19.65
C GLY A 395 45.37 14.21 -18.47
N PRO A 396 45.17 15.44 -17.95
CA PRO A 396 45.89 15.93 -16.77
C PRO A 396 45.79 14.97 -15.57
N GLU A 397 44.61 14.40 -15.33
CA GLU A 397 44.29 13.49 -14.25
C GLU A 397 45.01 12.14 -14.41
N PHE A 398 44.94 11.56 -15.61
CA PHE A 398 45.64 10.31 -15.92
C PHE A 398 47.16 10.49 -15.83
N ASN A 399 47.69 11.56 -16.41
CA ASN A 399 49.12 11.90 -16.35
C ASN A 399 49.60 12.17 -14.91
N ALA A 400 48.76 12.77 -14.08
CA ALA A 400 49.05 12.95 -12.66
C ALA A 400 49.14 11.61 -11.93
N ASN A 401 48.32 10.62 -12.30
CA ASN A 401 48.44 9.27 -11.77
C ASN A 401 49.72 8.58 -12.24
N LEU A 402 50.10 8.71 -13.52
CA LEU A 402 51.35 8.14 -14.05
C LEU A 402 52.62 8.70 -13.40
N ALA A 403 52.54 9.86 -12.74
CA ALA A 403 53.65 10.43 -11.97
C ALA A 403 53.82 9.79 -10.57
N LEU A 404 52.89 8.95 -10.13
CA LEU A 404 52.97 8.21 -8.87
C LEU A 404 53.86 6.97 -8.99
N PRO A 405 54.30 6.39 -7.85
CA PRO A 405 54.91 5.06 -7.83
C PRO A 405 54.06 4.02 -8.57
N ALA A 406 54.71 3.08 -9.24
CA ALA A 406 54.05 2.09 -10.10
C ALA A 406 53.07 1.17 -9.36
N ASP A 407 53.21 1.04 -8.04
CA ASP A 407 52.34 0.27 -7.15
C ASP A 407 51.14 1.08 -6.62
N ALA A 408 51.06 2.37 -6.90
CA ALA A 408 49.86 3.16 -6.60
C ALA A 408 48.72 2.75 -7.54
N PRO A 409 47.47 2.58 -7.06
CA PRO A 409 46.35 2.26 -7.92
C PRO A 409 46.02 3.41 -8.89
N LEU A 410 45.58 3.06 -10.10
CA LEU A 410 45.05 4.04 -11.05
C LEU A 410 43.83 4.75 -10.46
N TYR A 411 43.76 6.08 -10.59
CA TYR A 411 42.62 6.85 -10.09
C TYR A 411 41.31 6.45 -10.79
N ASP A 412 41.39 6.12 -12.08
CA ASP A 412 40.28 5.57 -12.86
C ASP A 412 39.79 4.23 -12.29
N ALA A 413 40.69 3.35 -11.86
CA ALA A 413 40.31 2.09 -11.22
C ALA A 413 39.60 2.33 -9.88
N ILE A 414 40.08 3.29 -9.07
CA ILE A 414 39.41 3.71 -7.82
C ILE A 414 38.00 4.24 -8.13
N ALA A 415 37.87 5.07 -9.17
CA ALA A 415 36.60 5.64 -9.62
C ALA A 415 35.61 4.54 -10.07
N ILE A 416 36.06 3.62 -10.92
CA ILE A 416 35.26 2.48 -11.41
C ILE A 416 34.75 1.63 -10.24
N ASN A 417 35.63 1.32 -9.28
CA ASN A 417 35.26 0.58 -8.07
C ASN A 417 34.23 1.34 -7.23
N ALA A 418 34.45 2.64 -7.04
CA ALA A 418 33.55 3.47 -6.26
C ALA A 418 32.18 3.55 -6.91
N ILE A 419 32.10 3.78 -8.23
CA ILE A 419 30.83 3.85 -8.98
C ILE A 419 30.05 2.54 -8.85
N GLY A 420 30.75 1.41 -8.84
CA GLY A 420 30.15 0.09 -8.73
C GLY A 420 29.44 -0.29 -10.02
N TYR A 421 30.17 -0.28 -11.13
CA TYR A 421 29.69 -0.83 -12.40
C TYR A 421 29.35 -2.32 -12.24
N ASP A 422 28.35 -2.78 -13.00
CA ASP A 422 28.02 -4.19 -13.15
C ASP A 422 28.83 -4.81 -14.30
N ALA A 423 29.06 -4.06 -15.38
CA ALA A 423 29.95 -4.43 -16.48
C ALA A 423 30.47 -3.19 -17.22
N LEU A 424 31.66 -3.29 -17.83
CA LEU A 424 32.22 -2.26 -18.71
C LEU A 424 32.62 -2.89 -20.04
N ALA A 425 32.39 -2.25 -21.17
CA ALA A 425 33.06 -2.65 -22.41
C ALA A 425 34.50 -2.12 -22.46
N ILE A 426 35.34 -2.74 -23.27
CA ILE A 426 36.68 -2.25 -23.62
C ILE A 426 36.56 -1.42 -24.89
N GLY A 427 36.92 -0.14 -24.81
CA GLY A 427 36.91 0.81 -25.93
C GLY A 427 38.20 0.82 -26.74
N ASN A 428 38.28 1.71 -27.73
CA ASN A 428 39.49 1.86 -28.54
C ASN A 428 40.60 2.59 -27.81
N HIS A 429 40.27 3.63 -27.04
CA HIS A 429 41.27 4.43 -26.32
C HIS A 429 41.84 3.72 -25.09
N ASP A 430 41.17 2.66 -24.63
CA ASP A 430 41.67 1.78 -23.58
C ASP A 430 43.01 1.09 -23.96
N PHE A 431 43.44 1.14 -25.24
CA PHE A 431 44.72 0.60 -25.73
C PHE A 431 45.79 1.65 -26.06
N ASP A 432 45.51 2.95 -25.93
CA ASP A 432 46.42 4.02 -26.38
C ASP A 432 47.80 3.99 -25.71
N PHE A 433 47.86 3.43 -24.50
CA PHE A 433 49.09 3.29 -23.72
C PHE A 433 49.64 1.86 -23.69
N GLY A 434 49.14 0.99 -24.57
CA GLY A 434 49.52 -0.41 -24.67
C GLY A 434 48.68 -1.34 -23.78
N PRO A 435 48.73 -2.64 -24.07
CA PRO A 435 47.95 -3.67 -23.37
C PRO A 435 48.32 -3.79 -21.87
N GLU A 436 49.54 -3.41 -21.48
CA GLU A 436 50.01 -3.48 -20.09
C GLU A 436 49.29 -2.47 -19.18
N ILE A 437 48.90 -1.30 -19.72
CA ILE A 437 48.17 -0.29 -18.94
C ILE A 437 46.70 -0.68 -18.79
N LEU A 438 46.08 -1.24 -19.84
CA LEU A 438 44.75 -1.83 -19.73
C LEU A 438 44.75 -2.98 -18.71
N GLN A 439 45.76 -3.86 -18.77
CA GLN A 439 45.93 -4.93 -17.80
C GLN A 439 45.96 -4.37 -16.38
N ARG A 440 46.80 -3.35 -16.12
CA ARG A 440 46.92 -2.70 -14.81
C ARG A 440 45.61 -2.10 -14.34
N LEU A 441 44.86 -1.40 -15.20
CA LEU A 441 43.55 -0.86 -14.86
C LEU A 441 42.61 -1.95 -14.35
N ILE A 442 42.50 -3.05 -15.09
CA ILE A 442 41.61 -4.17 -14.73
C ILE A 442 42.07 -4.83 -13.42
N GLU A 443 43.38 -4.97 -13.21
CA GLU A 443 43.95 -5.50 -11.97
C GLU A 443 43.63 -4.60 -10.75
N ASP A 444 43.73 -3.28 -10.92
CA ASP A 444 43.47 -2.29 -9.87
C ASP A 444 41.96 -2.16 -9.51
N THR A 445 41.05 -2.66 -10.35
CA THR A 445 39.60 -2.72 -10.03
C THR A 445 39.23 -3.78 -8.96
N GLY A 446 40.21 -4.35 -8.26
CA GLY A 446 40.00 -5.18 -7.06
C GLY A 446 39.49 -6.60 -7.35
N ASN A 447 39.05 -7.32 -6.30
CA ASN A 447 38.58 -8.73 -6.36
C ASN A 447 37.21 -8.98 -5.70
N THR A 448 36.59 -7.99 -5.04
CA THR A 448 35.45 -8.26 -4.15
C THR A 448 34.06 -8.07 -4.76
N THR A 449 33.94 -7.46 -5.95
CA THR A 449 32.68 -7.30 -6.70
C THR A 449 33.01 -6.76 -8.11
N VAL A 450 33.99 -7.34 -8.79
CA VAL A 450 34.56 -6.71 -10.00
C VAL A 450 33.53 -6.68 -11.13
N PRO A 451 33.30 -5.53 -11.79
CA PRO A 451 32.59 -5.52 -13.05
C PRO A 451 33.36 -6.34 -14.07
N ALA A 452 32.68 -7.20 -14.83
CA ALA A 452 33.37 -7.88 -15.92
C ALA A 452 33.69 -6.84 -17.00
N PHE A 453 34.95 -6.77 -17.43
CA PHE A 453 35.30 -6.09 -18.67
C PHE A 453 34.84 -6.98 -19.83
N LEU A 454 34.01 -6.44 -20.71
CA LEU A 454 33.32 -7.18 -21.74
C LEU A 454 33.94 -6.94 -23.09
N SER A 455 34.29 -8.04 -23.76
CA SER A 455 34.64 -8.03 -25.17
C SER A 455 34.29 -9.37 -25.80
N ALA A 456 33.37 -9.35 -26.77
CA ALA A 456 32.97 -10.54 -27.53
C ALA A 456 33.75 -10.71 -28.84
N ASN A 457 34.53 -9.70 -29.24
CA ASN A 457 35.15 -9.62 -30.56
C ASN A 457 36.67 -9.38 -30.54
N LEU A 458 37.28 -9.14 -29.38
CA LEU A 458 38.73 -9.06 -29.23
C LEU A 458 39.30 -10.42 -28.80
N ALA A 459 40.46 -10.74 -29.35
CA ALA A 459 41.22 -11.94 -29.04
C ALA A 459 42.50 -11.53 -28.30
N PHE A 460 42.83 -12.17 -27.19
CA PHE A 460 43.89 -11.74 -26.27
C PHE A 460 45.09 -12.69 -26.21
N GLU A 461 45.13 -13.74 -27.04
CA GLU A 461 46.15 -14.80 -26.99
C GLU A 461 47.56 -14.28 -27.31
N GLY A 462 47.65 -13.15 -28.02
CA GLY A 462 48.90 -12.45 -28.32
C GLY A 462 49.44 -11.62 -27.15
N GLU A 463 48.63 -11.36 -26.12
CA GLU A 463 48.94 -10.49 -24.99
C GLU A 463 48.84 -11.26 -23.67
N PRO A 464 49.93 -11.88 -23.18
CA PRO A 464 49.88 -12.82 -22.05
C PRO A 464 49.23 -12.26 -20.78
N GLY A 465 49.40 -10.96 -20.53
CA GLY A 465 48.81 -10.28 -19.37
C GLY A 465 47.29 -10.15 -19.45
N LEU A 466 46.77 -9.73 -20.61
CA LEU A 466 45.32 -9.66 -20.84
C LEU A 466 44.71 -11.06 -20.95
N GLN A 467 45.41 -12.03 -21.54
CA GLN A 467 44.98 -13.43 -21.57
C GLN A 467 44.83 -14.00 -20.15
N ALA A 468 45.73 -13.67 -19.22
CA ALA A 468 45.59 -14.09 -17.83
C ALA A 468 44.32 -13.52 -17.17
N LEU A 469 43.88 -12.32 -17.57
CA LEU A 469 42.62 -11.72 -17.11
C LEU A 469 41.39 -12.39 -17.73
N VAL A 470 41.47 -12.87 -18.98
CA VAL A 470 40.44 -13.72 -19.59
C VAL A 470 40.33 -15.04 -18.82
N ASP A 471 41.47 -15.70 -18.57
CA ASP A 471 41.52 -16.98 -17.84
C ASP A 471 41.00 -16.85 -16.40
N ALA A 472 41.19 -15.68 -15.79
CA ALA A 472 40.66 -15.32 -14.47
C ALA A 472 39.19 -14.86 -14.48
N GLY A 473 38.55 -14.75 -15.66
CA GLY A 473 37.17 -14.28 -15.81
C GLY A 473 36.96 -12.79 -15.56
N LYS A 474 38.05 -11.99 -15.52
CA LYS A 474 37.98 -10.52 -15.40
C LYS A 474 37.68 -9.85 -16.75
N ILE A 475 38.10 -10.48 -17.85
CA ILE A 475 37.66 -10.16 -19.21
C ILE A 475 36.75 -11.31 -19.67
N ALA A 476 35.55 -11.00 -20.18
CA ALA A 476 34.57 -12.00 -20.59
C ALA A 476 33.80 -11.56 -21.86
N PRO A 477 33.28 -12.49 -22.67
CA PRO A 477 32.44 -12.14 -23.82
C PRO A 477 31.04 -11.66 -23.42
N ALA A 478 30.57 -12.04 -22.23
CA ALA A 478 29.27 -11.65 -21.68
C ALA A 478 29.27 -11.80 -20.15
N LYS A 479 28.32 -11.13 -19.49
CA LYS A 479 27.99 -11.32 -18.07
C LYS A 479 26.49 -11.54 -17.92
N SER A 480 26.11 -12.57 -17.18
CA SER A 480 24.71 -12.82 -16.81
C SER A 480 24.37 -12.03 -15.56
N TYR A 481 23.19 -11.40 -15.56
CA TYR A 481 22.62 -10.74 -14.39
C TYR A 481 21.35 -11.47 -13.96
N ILE A 482 21.23 -11.73 -12.67
CA ILE A 482 20.00 -12.27 -12.08
C ILE A 482 19.25 -11.07 -11.52
N ALA A 483 18.12 -10.74 -12.15
CA ALA A 483 17.19 -9.77 -11.60
C ALA A 483 16.54 -10.40 -10.36
N ALA A 484 16.92 -9.94 -9.17
CA ALA A 484 16.27 -10.35 -7.95
C ALA A 484 14.95 -9.59 -7.85
N MET A 485 13.86 -10.24 -8.24
CA MET A 485 12.52 -9.84 -7.81
C MET A 485 12.51 -10.02 -6.30
N LYS A 486 12.75 -8.94 -5.54
CA LYS A 486 12.66 -9.01 -4.08
C LYS A 486 11.19 -9.25 -3.73
N GLU A 487 10.85 -10.50 -3.44
CA GLU A 487 9.79 -10.78 -2.46
C GLU A 487 10.31 -10.23 -1.14
N LEU A 488 9.56 -9.31 -0.53
CA LEU A 488 9.85 -8.86 0.83
C LEU A 488 9.13 -9.82 1.78
N GLU A 489 9.90 -10.49 2.63
CA GLU A 489 9.43 -11.18 3.84
C GLU A 489 8.80 -10.20 4.84
#